data_AF-T0SDS8-F1
#
_entry.id   AF-T0SDS8-F1
#
_cell.length_a   1.000
_cell.length_b   1.000
_cell.length_c   1.000
_cell.angle_alpha   90.00
_cell.angle_beta   90.00
_cell.angle_gamma   90.00
#
_symmetry.space_group_name_H-M   'P 1'
#
loop_
_entity.id
_entity.type
_entity.pdbx_description
1 polymer ?
#
loop_
_entity_poly.entity_id
_entity_poly.type
_entity_poly.pdbx_seq_one_letter_code
_entity_poly.pdbx_strand_id
1 'polypeptide(L)' 'MTPGKNLVIVESPAKAKTIEKYLGRNYKVVASVGHIRDLKKS' A
#
# COMPACT_ATOMS: atom_id res chain seq x y z
N MET A 1 4.45 10.05 23.10
CA MET A 1 4.62 10.15 21.64
C MET A 1 4.42 8.75 21.07
N THR A 2 3.23 8.44 20.55
CA THR A 2 2.98 7.14 19.94
C THR A 2 3.71 7.10 18.60
N PRO A 3 4.62 6.14 18.33
CA PRO A 3 5.26 6.05 17.02
C PRO A 3 4.19 5.95 15.95
N GLY A 4 4.25 6.85 14.95
CA GLY A 4 3.30 6.87 13.85
C GLY A 4 3.35 5.54 13.08
N LYS A 5 2.18 5.02 12.69
CA LYS A 5 2.12 3.81 11.84
C LYS A 5 2.69 4.15 10.47
N ASN A 6 3.67 3.37 10.03
CA ASN A 6 4.32 3.56 8.74
C ASN A 6 3.36 3.15 7.60
N LEU A 7 3.24 3.97 6.56
CA LEU A 7 2.40 3.68 5.39
C LEU A 7 3.23 2.99 4.30
N VAL A 8 2.74 1.87 3.78
CA VAL A 8 3.33 1.11 2.68
C VAL A 8 2.30 1.00 1.56
N ILE A 9 2.68 1.38 0.34
CA ILE A 9 1.80 1.32 -0.83
C ILE A 9 2.32 0.27 -1.80
N VAL A 10 1.44 -0.61 -2.27
CA VAL A 10 1.77 -1.72 -3.19
C VAL A 10 0.82 -1.73 -4.38
N GLU A 11 1.20 -2.36 -5.49
CA GLU A 11 0.40 -2.33 -6.73
C GLU A 11 -0.91 -3.15 -6.65
N SER A 12 -0.88 -4.30 -5.98
CA SER A 12 -1.98 -5.26 -5.99
C SER A 12 -2.52 -5.57 -4.58
N PRO A 13 -3.84 -5.80 -4.43
CA PRO A 13 -4.45 -6.11 -3.14
C PRO A 13 -3.99 -7.45 -2.57
N ALA A 14 -3.62 -8.41 -3.42
CA ALA A 14 -3.04 -9.68 -2.98
C ALA A 14 -1.68 -9.47 -2.29
N LYS A 15 -0.80 -8.62 -2.85
CA LYS A 15 0.48 -8.28 -2.22
C LYS A 15 0.26 -7.56 -0.88
N ALA A 16 -0.72 -6.66 -0.80
CA ALA A 16 -1.02 -5.93 0.43
C ALA A 16 -1.37 -6.89 1.59
N LYS A 17 -2.27 -7.85 1.35
CA LYS A 17 -2.65 -8.87 2.35
C LYS A 17 -1.47 -9.72 2.81
N THR A 18 -0.55 -10.02 1.91
CA THR A 18 0.65 -10.82 2.23
C THR A 18 1.66 -10.01 3.04
N ILE A 19 1.96 -8.77 2.62
CA ILE A 19 2.92 -7.89 3.29
C ILE A 19 2.41 -7.44 4.67
N GLU A 20 1.10 -7.21 4.81
CA GLU A 20 0.49 -6.88 6.10
C GLU A 20 0.70 -7.98 7.15
N LYS A 21 0.66 -9.25 6.74
CA LYS A 21 0.98 -10.40 7.61
C LYS A 21 2.44 -10.43 8.05
N TYR A 22 3.36 -9.99 7.19
CA TYR A 22 4.79 -9.97 7.49
C TYR A 22 5.22 -8.79 8.36
N LEU A 23 4.69 -7.59 8.08
CA LEU A 23 5.07 -6.35 8.79
C LEU A 23 4.30 -6.13 10.10
N GLY A 24 3.12 -6.73 10.23
CA GLY A 24 2.29 -6.63 11.42
C GLY A 24 1.66 -5.25 11.64
N ARG A 25 1.13 -5.04 12.86
CA ARG A 25 0.23 -3.91 13.21
C ARG A 25 0.88 -2.53 13.21
N ASN A 26 2.20 -2.44 13.08
CA ASN A 26 2.93 -1.18 13.05
C ASN A 26 2.93 -0.52 11.66
N TYR A 27 2.52 -1.26 10.64
CA TYR A 27 2.46 -0.79 9.25
C TYR A 27 1.02 -0.78 8.76
N LYS A 28 0.67 0.25 7.99
CA LYS A 28 -0.57 0.32 7.22
C LYS A 28 -0.21 0.03 5.78
N VAL A 29 -0.70 -1.09 5.24
CA VAL A 29 -0.40 -1.50 3.86
C VAL A 29 -1.63 -1.24 2.99
N VAL A 30 -1.47 -0.48 1.89
CA VAL A 30 -2.58 -0.11 1.00
C VAL A 30 -2.21 -0.45 -0.44
N ALA A 31 -3.18 -0.96 -1.21
CA ALA A 31 -2.97 -1.24 -2.63
C ALA A 31 -3.34 -0.01 -3.50
N SER A 32 -2.56 0.29 -4.54
CA SER A 32 -2.86 1.32 -5.53
C SER A 32 -3.88 0.86 -6.58
N VAL A 33 -4.06 -0.46 -6.72
CA VAL A 33 -5.00 -1.09 -7.66
C VAL A 33 -4.74 -0.64 -9.11
N GLY A 34 -3.47 -0.46 -9.46
CA GLY A 34 -3.03 0.01 -10.78
C GLY A 34 -2.54 1.46 -10.81
N HIS A 35 -2.54 2.05 -12.01
CA HIS A 35 -2.11 3.43 -12.24
C HIS A 35 -3.14 4.41 -11.68
N ILE A 36 -2.69 5.29 -10.78
CA ILE A 36 -3.54 6.31 -10.14
C ILE A 36 -3.78 7.51 -11.09
N ARG A 37 -2.84 7.77 -11.99
CA ARG A 37 -2.97 8.80 -13.03
C ARG A 37 -2.42 8.24 -14.34
N ASP A 38 -3.18 8.49 -15.40
CA ASP A 38 -2.77 8.29 -16.77
C ASP A 38 -2.86 9.64 -17.50
N LEU A 39 -1.98 9.86 -18.47
CA LEU A 39 -2.00 11.08 -19.29
C LEU A 39 -2.98 10.86 -20.45
N LYS A 40 -3.70 11.92 -20.87
CA LYS A 40 -4.59 11.82 -22.04
C LYS A 40 -3.78 11.32 -23.23
N LYS A 41 -4.17 10.19 -23.81
CA LYS A 41 -3.65 9.74 -25.10
C LYS A 41 -4.17 10.69 -26.18
N SER A 42 -3.22 11.19 -26.98
CA SER A 42 -3.41 12.12 -28.10
C SER A 42 -4.36 11.59 -29.16
#